data_AF-A0AB72YYT3-F1
#
_entry.id   AF-A0AB72YYT3-F1
#
_cell.length_a   1.000
_cell.length_b   1.000
_cell.length_c   1.000
_cell.angle_alpha   90.00
_cell.angle_beta   90.00
_cell.angle_gamma   90.00
#
_symmetry.space_group_name_H-M   'P 1'
#
loop_
_entity.id
_entity.type
_entity.pdbx_description
1 polymer ?
#
loop_
_entity_poly.entity_id
_entity_poly.type
_entity_poly.pdbx_seq_one_letter_code
_entity_poly.pdbx_strand_id
1 'polypeptide(L)'
;MSTTLTSGIDPASFSAVTAPAQDLFRYVNGPWIDMYRLPDDRSRYGSFDKLAEDAENQIHDILEDDDCPAVKSRALFRSFLDVNAIDASGLTAIADQLNAIDKATDKAGLVRALGAMNPIGGPDLFGIAVYGDPGPRRPTSSTSNRPVSDCRMRPTIARIITHRSAKPTSRWWPSSSLTPNSSKPTMRPNPKPDASLKSRRQSPRTTGTMSPPAIRRRPITPPVMPS
;
A
#
# COMPACT_ATOMS: atom_id res chain seq x y z
N MET A 1 -7.85 -33.75 32.24
CA MET A 1 -7.81 -34.15 30.83
C MET A 1 -6.51 -33.62 30.25
N SER A 2 -5.62 -34.47 29.76
CA SER A 2 -4.41 -34.01 29.07
C SER A 2 -4.78 -33.61 27.65
N THR A 3 -4.60 -32.33 27.33
CA THR A 3 -4.74 -31.82 25.97
C THR A 3 -3.52 -32.26 25.18
N THR A 4 -3.69 -33.10 24.17
CA THR A 4 -2.62 -33.45 23.23
C THR A 4 -2.22 -32.20 22.45
N LEU A 5 -0.93 -31.85 22.50
CA LEU A 5 -0.39 -30.73 21.74
C LEU A 5 -0.10 -31.17 20.30
N THR A 6 -0.72 -30.50 19.33
CA THR A 6 -0.45 -30.68 17.91
C THR A 6 0.67 -29.72 17.48
N SER A 7 1.65 -30.20 16.74
CA SER A 7 2.82 -29.41 16.33
C SER A 7 2.51 -28.34 15.26
N GLY A 8 1.41 -28.49 14.52
CA GLY A 8 1.08 -27.64 13.37
C GLY A 8 1.94 -27.91 12.12
N ILE A 9 2.77 -28.95 12.16
CA ILE A 9 3.59 -29.42 11.04
C ILE A 9 2.96 -30.71 10.54
N ASP A 10 2.82 -30.85 9.22
CA ASP A 10 2.40 -32.10 8.57
C ASP A 10 3.63 -32.87 8.07
N PRO A 11 4.14 -33.88 8.80
CA PRO A 11 5.32 -34.62 8.38
C PRO A 11 5.05 -35.55 7.21
N ALA A 12 3.77 -35.86 6.91
CA ALA A 12 3.42 -36.69 5.76
C ALA A 12 3.70 -35.97 4.43
N SER A 13 3.79 -34.64 4.46
CA SER A 13 4.13 -33.80 3.31
C SER A 13 5.63 -33.77 2.96
N PHE A 14 6.49 -34.33 3.81
CA PHE A 14 7.95 -34.26 3.63
C PHE A 14 8.46 -35.22 2.55
N SER A 15 9.56 -34.82 1.91
CA SER A 15 10.26 -35.62 0.89
C SER A 15 10.82 -36.91 1.48
N ALA A 16 10.51 -38.05 0.86
CA ALA A 16 11.12 -39.33 1.17
C ALA A 16 12.53 -39.51 0.56
N VAL A 17 12.92 -38.65 -0.37
CA VAL A 17 14.15 -38.81 -1.19
C VAL A 17 15.26 -37.81 -0.83
N THR A 18 14.93 -36.70 -0.18
CA THR A 18 15.90 -35.67 0.22
C THR A 18 16.09 -35.71 1.73
N ALA A 19 17.30 -35.96 2.23
CA ALA A 19 17.53 -35.93 3.68
C ALA A 19 17.55 -34.47 4.20
N PRO A 20 17.02 -34.18 5.40
CA PRO A 20 16.96 -32.83 5.97
C PRO A 20 18.34 -32.17 6.17
N ALA A 21 19.38 -32.97 6.39
CA ALA A 21 20.76 -32.48 6.54
C ALA A 21 21.40 -32.05 5.22
N GLN A 22 20.85 -32.48 4.07
CA GLN A 22 21.36 -32.11 2.75
C GLN A 22 20.71 -30.80 2.27
N ASP A 23 19.38 -30.74 2.36
CA ASP A 23 18.61 -29.55 2.03
C ASP A 23 17.28 -29.59 2.79
N LEU A 24 17.20 -28.82 3.89
CA LEU A 24 16.00 -28.74 4.71
C LEU A 24 14.80 -28.17 3.93
N PHE A 25 15.04 -27.23 3.02
CA PHE A 25 13.98 -26.59 2.25
C PHE A 25 13.35 -27.57 1.25
N ARG A 26 14.18 -28.32 0.52
CA ARG A 26 13.70 -29.39 -0.38
C ARG A 26 13.13 -30.58 0.39
N TYR A 27 13.65 -30.91 1.57
CA TYR A 27 13.05 -31.93 2.41
C TYR A 27 11.61 -31.59 2.80
N VAL A 28 11.35 -30.37 3.26
CA VAL A 28 10.01 -29.96 3.71
C VAL A 28 9.08 -29.63 2.55
N ASN A 29 9.55 -28.90 1.54
CA ASN A 29 8.68 -28.31 0.50
C ASN A 29 8.81 -28.99 -0.86
N GLY A 30 9.75 -29.93 -1.04
CA GLY A 30 10.06 -30.56 -2.32
C GLY A 30 8.83 -31.14 -3.03
N PRO A 31 8.01 -31.98 -2.36
CA PRO A 31 6.81 -32.54 -2.98
C PRO A 31 5.84 -31.47 -3.50
N TRP A 32 5.66 -30.37 -2.75
CA TRP A 32 4.82 -29.26 -3.20
C TRP A 32 5.42 -28.53 -4.40
N ILE A 33 6.72 -28.24 -4.39
CA ILE A 33 7.41 -27.57 -5.51
C ILE A 33 7.31 -28.38 -6.80
N ASP A 34 7.40 -29.70 -6.70
CA ASP A 34 7.40 -30.57 -7.88
C ASP A 34 5.99 -30.79 -8.46
N MET A 35 4.94 -30.68 -7.64
CA MET A 35 3.54 -30.85 -8.06
C MET A 35 2.82 -29.54 -8.42
N TYR A 36 3.15 -28.44 -7.74
CA TYR A 36 2.44 -27.18 -7.90
C TYR A 36 2.74 -26.57 -9.27
N ARG A 37 1.68 -26.23 -10.00
CA ARG A 37 1.77 -25.49 -11.26
C ARG A 37 1.36 -24.06 -11.01
N LEU A 38 2.31 -23.14 -11.22
CA LEU A 38 2.05 -21.71 -11.10
C LEU A 38 1.09 -21.27 -12.22
N PRO A 39 -0.06 -20.66 -11.89
CA PRO A 39 -0.96 -20.08 -12.87
C PRO A 39 -0.33 -18.92 -13.66
N ASP A 40 -0.76 -18.73 -14.92
CA ASP A 40 -0.19 -17.72 -15.85
C ASP A 40 -0.38 -16.27 -15.39
N ASP A 41 -1.31 -16.01 -14.47
CA ASP A 41 -1.57 -14.70 -13.88
C ASP A 41 -0.64 -14.37 -12.69
N ARG A 42 0.24 -15.30 -12.30
CA ARG A 42 1.13 -15.14 -11.14
C ARG A 42 2.59 -15.31 -11.52
N SER A 43 3.45 -14.45 -10.97
CA SER A 43 4.92 -14.53 -11.15
C SER A 43 5.61 -15.38 -10.08
N ARG A 44 4.96 -15.62 -8.95
CA ARG A 44 5.43 -16.44 -7.83
C ARG A 44 4.24 -16.92 -7.00
N TYR A 45 4.45 -17.99 -6.23
CA TYR A 45 3.47 -18.43 -5.24
C TYR A 45 4.15 -19.17 -4.07
N GLY A 46 3.55 -19.06 -2.90
CA GLY A 46 4.00 -19.68 -1.65
C GLY A 46 3.01 -19.42 -0.51
N SER A 47 3.40 -19.75 0.72
CA SER A 47 2.51 -19.66 1.88
C SER A 47 2.00 -18.24 2.14
N PHE A 48 2.83 -17.21 1.99
CA PHE A 48 2.40 -15.81 2.14
C PHE A 48 1.41 -15.37 1.07
N ASP A 49 1.54 -15.89 -0.16
CA ASP A 49 0.61 -15.58 -1.24
C ASP A 49 -0.73 -16.27 -1.01
N LYS A 50 -0.72 -17.51 -0.48
CA LYS A 50 -1.94 -18.20 -0.05
C LYS A 50 -2.66 -17.44 1.06
N LEU A 51 -1.93 -16.95 2.06
CA LEU A 51 -2.53 -16.13 3.13
C LEU A 51 -3.10 -14.81 2.61
N ALA A 52 -2.42 -14.16 1.66
CA ALA A 52 -2.91 -12.95 1.02
C ALA A 52 -4.20 -13.22 0.23
N GLU A 53 -4.24 -14.32 -0.53
CA GLU A 53 -5.42 -14.76 -1.29
C GLU A 53 -6.61 -15.10 -0.37
N ASP A 54 -6.36 -15.79 0.75
CA ASP A 54 -7.41 -16.08 1.73
C ASP A 54 -7.96 -14.80 2.38
N ALA A 55 -7.08 -13.83 2.69
CA ALA A 55 -7.50 -12.54 3.21
C ALA A 55 -8.25 -11.71 2.15
N GLU A 56 -7.82 -11.75 0.90
CA GLU A 56 -8.49 -11.08 -0.22
C GLU A 56 -9.91 -11.62 -0.41
N ASN A 57 -10.08 -12.95 -0.40
CA ASN A 57 -11.40 -13.58 -0.49
C ASN A 57 -12.32 -13.17 0.69
N GLN A 58 -11.79 -13.15 1.91
CA GLN A 58 -12.57 -12.67 3.06
C GLN A 58 -12.98 -11.20 2.94
N ILE A 59 -12.07 -10.34 2.46
CA ILE A 59 -12.39 -8.92 2.21
C ILE A 59 -13.43 -8.79 1.10
N HIS A 60 -13.31 -9.59 0.04
CA HIS A 60 -14.28 -9.66 -1.04
C HIS A 60 -15.68 -9.98 -0.50
N ASP A 61 -15.81 -11.05 0.27
CA ASP A 61 -17.08 -11.47 0.89
C ASP A 61 -17.68 -10.34 1.77
N ILE A 62 -16.84 -9.69 2.58
CA ILE A 62 -17.26 -8.54 3.43
C ILE A 62 -17.76 -7.36 2.59
N LEU A 63 -17.15 -7.08 1.44
CA LEU A 63 -17.52 -5.94 0.59
C LEU A 63 -18.75 -6.25 -0.28
N GLU A 64 -18.99 -7.52 -0.60
CA GLU A 64 -20.20 -7.96 -1.28
C GLU A 64 -21.44 -7.87 -0.38
N ASP A 65 -21.28 -8.16 0.92
CA ASP A 65 -22.35 -8.08 1.92
C ASP A 65 -23.13 -6.76 1.86
N ASP A 66 -24.46 -6.85 1.86
CA ASP A 66 -25.36 -5.70 1.83
C ASP A 66 -25.28 -4.82 3.08
N ASP A 67 -25.00 -5.44 4.22
CA ASP A 67 -24.88 -4.77 5.52
C ASP A 67 -23.44 -4.33 5.82
N CYS A 68 -22.54 -4.35 4.81
CA CYS A 68 -21.15 -3.94 4.96
C CYS A 68 -21.05 -2.52 5.58
N PRO A 69 -20.45 -2.37 6.78
CA PRO A 69 -20.37 -1.07 7.46
C PRO A 69 -19.39 -0.09 6.78
N ALA A 70 -18.53 -0.59 5.87
CA ALA A 70 -17.49 0.18 5.19
C ALA A 70 -17.98 0.78 3.86
N VAL A 71 -18.96 1.69 3.93
CA VAL A 71 -19.66 2.28 2.76
C VAL A 71 -18.71 2.79 1.67
N LYS A 72 -17.65 3.51 2.04
CA LYS A 72 -16.69 4.07 1.06
C LYS A 72 -15.86 2.98 0.37
N SER A 73 -15.39 2.00 1.13
CA SER A 73 -14.61 0.88 0.60
C SER A 73 -15.45 0.04 -0.36
N ARG A 74 -16.73 -0.21 -0.01
CA ARG A 74 -17.69 -0.90 -0.87
C ARG A 74 -17.98 -0.14 -2.16
N ALA A 75 -18.18 1.18 -2.07
CA ALA A 75 -18.39 2.02 -3.25
C ALA A 75 -17.16 2.01 -4.17
N LEU A 76 -15.95 2.13 -3.61
CA LEU A 76 -14.71 2.06 -4.38
C LEU A 76 -14.54 0.69 -5.06
N PHE A 77 -14.73 -0.41 -4.31
CA PHE A 77 -14.68 -1.77 -4.84
C PHE A 77 -15.65 -1.97 -6.01
N ARG A 78 -16.91 -1.55 -5.87
CA ARG A 78 -17.91 -1.62 -6.95
C ARG A 78 -17.52 -0.78 -8.15
N SER A 79 -16.99 0.42 -7.94
CA SER A 79 -16.52 1.27 -9.05
C SER A 79 -15.36 0.66 -9.82
N PHE A 80 -14.49 -0.10 -9.14
CA PHE A 80 -13.37 -0.79 -9.76
C PHE A 80 -13.80 -2.01 -10.59
N LEU A 81 -14.86 -2.71 -10.17
CA LEU A 81 -15.39 -3.88 -10.87
C LEU A 81 -16.34 -3.54 -12.04
N ASP A 82 -16.81 -2.29 -12.16
CA ASP A 82 -17.70 -1.87 -13.25
C ASP A 82 -16.93 -1.62 -14.55
N VAL A 83 -16.55 -2.71 -15.21
CA VAL A 83 -15.82 -2.69 -16.49
C VAL A 83 -16.62 -1.96 -17.58
N ASN A 84 -17.95 -2.04 -17.57
CA ASN A 84 -18.78 -1.37 -18.58
C ASN A 84 -18.68 0.16 -18.45
N ALA A 85 -18.75 0.68 -17.22
CA ALA A 85 -18.56 2.12 -16.98
C ALA A 85 -17.14 2.57 -17.33
N ILE A 86 -16.13 1.76 -16.99
CA ILE A 86 -14.72 2.04 -17.33
C ILE A 86 -14.55 2.11 -18.85
N ASP A 87 -15.01 1.10 -19.60
CA ASP A 87 -14.90 1.05 -21.06
C ASP A 87 -15.67 2.19 -21.73
N ALA A 88 -16.86 2.52 -21.22
CA ALA A 88 -17.65 3.65 -21.72
C ALA A 88 -16.96 5.01 -21.49
N SER A 89 -16.21 5.16 -20.39
CA SER A 89 -15.47 6.39 -20.08
C SER A 89 -14.24 6.59 -20.98
N GLY A 90 -13.63 5.51 -21.46
CA GLY A 90 -12.43 5.56 -22.30
C GLY A 90 -11.33 6.45 -21.70
N LEU A 91 -10.80 7.40 -22.50
CA LEU A 91 -9.75 8.32 -22.05
C LEU A 91 -10.30 9.63 -21.43
N THR A 92 -11.62 9.79 -21.34
CA THR A 92 -12.22 11.06 -20.89
C THR A 92 -11.83 11.40 -19.45
N ALA A 93 -11.66 10.38 -18.60
CA ALA A 93 -11.30 10.54 -17.19
C ALA A 93 -9.92 11.20 -16.96
N ILE A 94 -8.99 11.09 -17.92
CA ILE A 94 -7.63 11.65 -17.83
C ILE A 94 -7.41 12.85 -18.78
N ALA A 95 -8.41 13.22 -19.57
CA ALA A 95 -8.26 14.20 -20.63
C ALA A 95 -7.80 15.58 -20.11
N ASP A 96 -8.33 16.03 -18.97
CA ASP A 96 -7.95 17.32 -18.39
C ASP A 96 -6.49 17.35 -17.91
N GLN A 97 -5.99 16.24 -17.38
CA GLN A 97 -4.60 16.09 -16.96
C GLN A 97 -3.67 16.12 -18.17
N LEU A 98 -4.00 15.39 -19.24
CA LEU A 98 -3.26 15.41 -20.50
C LEU A 98 -3.26 16.83 -21.11
N ASN A 99 -4.42 17.48 -21.15
CA ASN A 99 -4.55 18.86 -21.62
C ASN A 99 -3.72 19.86 -20.81
N ALA A 100 -3.58 19.66 -19.49
CA ALA A 100 -2.76 20.51 -18.64
C ALA A 100 -1.27 20.37 -18.98
N ILE A 101 -0.82 19.15 -19.34
CA ILE A 101 0.55 18.89 -19.80
C ILE A 101 0.77 19.51 -21.17
N ASP A 102 -0.14 19.29 -22.13
CA ASP A 102 -0.01 19.80 -23.51
C ASP A 102 0.03 21.32 -23.59
N LYS A 103 -0.60 22.02 -22.63
CA LYS A 103 -0.58 23.48 -22.51
C LYS A 103 0.74 24.03 -21.98
N ALA A 104 1.62 23.21 -21.42
CA ALA A 104 2.90 23.66 -20.91
C ALA A 104 3.86 23.98 -22.07
N THR A 105 4.16 25.27 -22.27
CA THR A 105 5.05 25.72 -23.36
C THR A 105 6.53 25.81 -22.97
N ASP A 106 6.83 25.68 -21.69
CA ASP A 106 8.19 25.77 -21.14
C ASP A 106 8.38 24.87 -19.91
N LYS A 107 9.63 24.75 -19.46
CA LYS A 107 10.01 23.93 -18.30
C LYS A 107 9.28 24.34 -17.03
N ALA A 108 9.08 25.64 -16.81
CA ALA A 108 8.42 26.12 -15.59
C ALA A 108 6.91 25.81 -15.60
N GLY A 109 6.28 25.91 -16.77
CA GLY A 109 4.89 25.50 -17.01
C GLY A 109 4.70 24.01 -16.78
N LEU A 110 5.62 23.19 -17.29
CA LEU A 110 5.57 21.75 -17.10
C LEU A 110 5.75 21.37 -15.62
N VAL A 111 6.72 21.98 -14.93
CA VAL A 111 6.94 21.75 -13.49
C VAL A 111 5.71 22.12 -12.66
N ARG A 112 5.01 23.22 -13.00
CA ARG A 112 3.75 23.59 -12.34
C ARG A 112 2.64 22.58 -12.59
N ALA A 113 2.50 22.09 -13.83
CA ALA A 113 1.49 21.09 -14.17
C ALA A 113 1.74 19.78 -13.40
N LEU A 114 2.97 19.26 -13.42
CA LEU A 114 3.35 18.05 -12.69
C LEU A 114 3.18 18.21 -11.17
N GLY A 115 3.62 19.34 -10.61
CA GLY A 115 3.46 19.62 -9.18
C GLY A 115 2.00 19.71 -8.73
N ALA A 116 1.09 20.20 -9.58
CA ALA A 116 -0.34 20.21 -9.28
C ALA A 116 -0.98 18.81 -9.32
N MET A 117 -0.45 17.89 -10.12
CA MET A 117 -0.95 16.52 -10.25
C MET A 117 -0.32 15.55 -9.24
N ASN A 118 0.85 15.87 -8.70
CA ASN A 118 1.56 14.98 -7.78
C ASN A 118 0.72 14.54 -6.55
N PRO A 119 -0.01 15.42 -5.84
CA PRO A 119 -0.76 15.01 -4.63
C PRO A 119 -1.90 14.04 -4.90
N ILE A 120 -2.35 13.91 -6.15
CA ILE A 120 -3.45 13.02 -6.57
C ILE A 120 -2.93 11.76 -7.27
N GLY A 121 -1.64 11.46 -7.18
CA GLY A 121 -1.03 10.27 -7.79
C GLY A 121 -0.71 10.42 -9.29
N GLY A 122 -0.66 11.65 -9.79
CA GLY A 122 -0.23 11.92 -11.16
C GLY A 122 1.28 11.74 -11.36
N PRO A 123 1.76 11.90 -12.61
CA PRO A 123 3.17 11.72 -12.94
C PRO A 123 4.05 12.71 -12.19
N ASP A 124 5.22 12.24 -11.73
CA ASP A 124 6.19 13.04 -11.00
C ASP A 124 7.61 12.82 -11.53
N LEU A 125 8.47 13.83 -11.36
CA LEU A 125 9.90 13.77 -11.64
C LEU A 125 10.71 13.32 -10.42
N PHE A 126 10.22 13.61 -9.21
CA PHE A 126 10.94 13.30 -7.97
C PHE A 126 9.98 12.62 -6.99
N GLY A 127 10.29 11.42 -6.49
CA GLY A 127 9.47 10.82 -5.44
C GLY A 127 9.51 11.66 -4.15
N ILE A 128 8.39 12.27 -3.78
CA ILE A 128 8.25 13.04 -2.53
C ILE A 128 7.44 12.23 -1.52
N ALA A 129 7.99 12.03 -0.33
CA ALA A 129 7.30 11.40 0.77
C ALA A 129 7.77 12.00 2.11
N VAL A 130 6.87 11.98 3.10
CA VAL A 130 7.15 12.43 4.46
C VAL A 130 7.29 11.20 5.34
N TYR A 131 8.45 11.06 5.99
CA TYR A 131 8.74 9.98 6.93
C TYR A 131 9.07 10.55 8.32
N GLY A 132 9.00 9.71 9.35
CA GLY A 132 9.53 10.05 10.66
C GLY A 132 11.03 10.26 10.60
N ASP A 133 11.54 11.32 11.25
CA ASP A 133 12.97 11.54 11.40
C ASP A 133 13.58 10.37 12.21
N PRO A 134 14.58 9.63 11.67
CA PRO A 134 15.24 8.55 12.40
C PRO A 134 15.98 9.03 13.67
N GLY A 135 16.09 10.36 13.87
CA GLY A 135 16.80 10.95 14.99
C GLY A 135 18.31 10.80 14.82
N PRO A 136 19.10 11.24 15.81
CA PRO A 136 20.54 11.15 15.74
C PRO A 136 20.98 9.68 15.72
N ARG A 137 21.82 9.30 14.74
CA ARG A 137 22.50 8.01 14.74
C ARG A 137 23.30 7.88 16.03
N ARG A 138 22.96 6.89 16.87
CA ARG A 138 23.82 6.52 17.99
C ARG A 138 25.19 6.15 17.44
N PRO A 139 26.30 6.65 18.00
CA PRO A 139 27.61 6.16 17.61
C PRO A 139 27.65 4.65 17.88
N THR A 140 27.86 3.87 16.83
CA THR A 140 28.13 2.44 16.95
C THR A 140 29.45 2.30 17.69
N SER A 141 29.41 2.00 18.98
CA SER A 141 30.60 1.68 19.75
C SER A 141 31.12 0.31 19.30
N SER A 142 31.84 0.24 18.17
CA SER A 142 32.57 -0.96 17.76
C SER A 142 33.93 -1.09 18.47
N THR A 143 34.23 -0.20 19.42
CA THR A 143 35.41 -0.32 20.29
C THR A 143 34.94 -0.50 21.73
N SER A 144 34.42 -1.68 22.06
CA SER A 144 34.34 -2.11 23.46
C SER A 144 35.71 -2.65 23.90
N ASN A 145 36.71 -1.77 24.01
CA ASN A 145 37.83 -2.04 24.91
C ASN A 145 37.43 -1.54 26.30
N ARG A 146 36.46 -2.22 26.92
CA ARG A 146 36.22 -2.07 28.34
C ARG A 146 37.04 -3.15 29.06
N PRO A 147 38.01 -2.81 29.93
CA PRO A 147 38.63 -3.80 30.78
C PRO A 147 37.55 -4.44 31.69
N VAL A 148 37.67 -5.75 31.90
CA VAL A 148 36.71 -6.62 32.61
C VAL A 148 36.60 -6.29 34.13
N SER A 149 37.20 -5.20 34.60
CA SER A 149 37.39 -4.94 36.03
C SER A 149 36.28 -4.13 36.72
N ASP A 150 35.21 -3.73 36.03
CA ASP A 150 34.14 -2.94 36.67
C ASP A 150 32.76 -3.60 36.57
N CYS A 151 32.68 -4.85 37.04
CA CYS A 151 31.45 -5.50 37.48
C CYS A 151 31.24 -5.25 38.98
N ARG A 152 30.98 -4.00 39.37
CA ARG A 152 30.39 -3.73 40.70
C ARG A 152 28.87 -3.74 40.57
N MET A 153 28.26 -4.91 40.84
CA MET A 153 26.82 -5.00 41.05
C MET A 153 26.41 -3.97 42.11
N ARG A 154 25.55 -3.02 41.73
CA ARG A 154 24.78 -2.23 42.69
C ARG A 154 23.68 -3.13 43.26
N PRO A 155 23.63 -3.43 44.57
CA PRO A 155 22.55 -4.21 45.13
C PRO A 155 21.40 -3.26 45.45
N THR A 156 20.35 -3.23 44.63
CA THR A 156 19.06 -2.68 45.07
C THR A 156 17.92 -3.40 44.36
N ILE A 157 17.66 -4.64 44.78
CA ILE A 157 16.32 -5.22 44.71
C ILE A 157 15.97 -5.65 46.12
N ALA A 158 15.15 -4.84 46.79
CA ALA A 158 14.29 -5.26 47.90
C ALA A 158 13.37 -4.10 48.32
N ARG A 159 12.30 -3.83 47.55
CA ARG A 159 11.02 -3.41 48.14
C ARG A 159 9.88 -3.35 47.13
N ILE A 160 8.74 -3.89 47.58
CA ILE A 160 7.35 -3.67 47.12
C ILE A 160 6.82 -4.72 46.13
N ILE A 161 6.48 -5.90 46.68
CA ILE A 161 5.17 -6.50 46.45
C ILE A 161 4.40 -6.36 47.75
N THR A 162 3.47 -5.39 47.84
CA THR A 162 2.12 -5.50 48.49
C THR A 162 1.44 -4.13 48.57
N HIS A 163 0.19 -4.11 48.08
CA HIS A 163 -0.93 -3.14 48.22
C HIS A 163 -1.43 -2.60 46.87
N ARG A 164 -2.50 -3.17 46.30
CA ARG A 164 -3.93 -3.01 46.63
C ARG A 164 -4.51 -1.69 46.07
N SER A 165 -5.32 -1.85 45.02
CA SER A 165 -6.54 -1.10 44.67
C SER A 165 -6.47 0.44 44.59
N ALA A 166 -6.50 0.98 43.36
CA ALA A 166 -7.27 2.18 43.03
C ALA A 166 -7.55 2.26 41.52
N LYS A 167 -8.78 2.63 41.16
CA LYS A 167 -9.34 2.77 39.80
C LYS A 167 -8.59 3.81 38.95
N PRO A 168 -8.55 3.69 37.60
CA PRO A 168 -8.09 4.79 36.75
C PRO A 168 -9.26 5.72 36.39
N THR A 169 -9.33 6.89 37.01
CA THR A 169 -10.09 8.04 36.51
C THR A 169 -9.22 8.86 35.55
N SER A 170 -9.63 8.87 34.28
CA SER A 170 -9.58 9.97 33.30
C SER A 170 -8.71 11.21 33.60
N ARG A 171 -7.66 11.43 32.79
CA ARG A 171 -7.30 12.73 32.14
C ARG A 171 -5.86 12.66 31.61
N TRP A 172 -5.71 12.50 30.31
CA TRP A 172 -4.46 12.78 29.59
C TRP A 172 -4.82 13.41 28.25
N TRP A 173 -4.89 14.73 28.19
CA TRP A 173 -4.64 15.61 27.05
C TRP A 173 -4.65 17.05 27.62
N PRO A 174 -3.55 17.83 27.53
CA PRO A 174 -3.65 19.26 27.70
C PRO A 174 -4.23 19.86 26.41
N SER A 175 -5.45 20.39 26.50
CA SER A 175 -6.04 21.27 25.50
C SER A 175 -5.30 22.60 25.52
N SER A 176 -4.47 22.89 24.52
CA SER A 176 -4.02 24.25 24.25
C SER A 176 -5.03 24.93 23.33
N SER A 177 -5.89 25.74 23.93
CA SER A 177 -6.76 26.68 23.22
C SER A 177 -5.91 27.82 22.64
N LEU A 178 -5.80 27.87 21.31
CA LEU A 178 -5.31 29.06 20.59
C LEU A 178 -6.47 30.08 20.51
N THR A 179 -6.25 31.26 21.09
CA THR A 179 -7.09 32.44 20.89
C THR A 179 -6.83 33.04 19.50
N PRO A 180 -7.84 33.63 18.84
CA PRO A 180 -7.67 34.18 17.49
C PRO A 180 -7.07 35.59 17.57
N ASN A 181 -5.87 35.77 16.99
CA ASN A 181 -5.31 37.10 16.77
C ASN A 181 -5.76 37.65 15.41
N SER A 182 -6.56 38.71 15.45
CA SER A 182 -7.04 39.49 14.33
C SER A 182 -5.95 40.40 13.79
N SER A 183 -5.38 40.07 12.62
CA SER A 183 -4.58 41.00 11.81
C SER A 183 -4.74 40.64 10.34
N LYS A 184 -5.66 41.32 9.65
CA LYS A 184 -5.89 41.22 8.20
C LYS A 184 -4.75 41.90 7.44
N PRO A 185 -4.11 41.26 6.45
CA PRO A 185 -3.40 41.96 5.39
C PRO A 185 -4.38 42.31 4.27
N THR A 186 -4.47 43.59 3.93
CA THR A 186 -5.28 44.17 2.86
C THR A 186 -4.81 43.68 1.48
N MET A 187 -5.67 42.94 0.76
CA MET A 187 -5.48 42.67 -0.67
C MET A 187 -5.69 43.96 -1.49
N ARG A 188 -4.70 44.33 -2.29
CA ARG A 188 -4.90 45.22 -3.45
C ARG A 188 -5.50 44.39 -4.60
N PRO A 189 -6.50 44.90 -5.33
CA PRO A 189 -7.02 44.19 -6.50
C PRO A 189 -6.03 44.28 -7.67
N ASN A 190 -5.72 43.16 -8.30
CA ASN A 190 -5.00 43.15 -9.57
C ASN A 190 -5.98 43.40 -10.74
N PRO A 191 -5.57 44.17 -11.76
CA PRO A 191 -6.45 44.56 -12.86
C PRO A 191 -6.68 43.38 -13.83
N LYS A 192 -7.89 43.32 -14.40
CA LYS A 192 -8.25 42.41 -15.50
C LYS A 192 -7.40 42.72 -16.73
N PRO A 193 -6.93 41.73 -17.50
CA PRO A 193 -6.47 41.98 -18.86
C PRO A 193 -7.63 41.84 -19.85
N ASP A 194 -7.72 42.85 -20.72
CA ASP A 194 -8.65 43.02 -21.81
C ASP A 194 -8.65 41.88 -22.84
N ALA A 195 -9.81 41.71 -23.46
CA ALA A 195 -10.00 41.00 -24.70
C ALA A 195 -9.42 41.79 -25.88
N SER A 196 -8.49 41.21 -26.65
CA SER A 196 -8.31 41.53 -28.07
C SER A 196 -7.34 40.58 -28.77
N LEU A 197 -7.88 39.82 -29.74
CA LEU A 197 -7.29 39.48 -31.04
C LEU A 197 -5.90 38.80 -31.12
N LYS A 198 -5.87 37.55 -31.63
CA LYS A 198 -5.58 37.28 -33.06
C LYS A 198 -5.68 35.79 -33.41
N SER A 199 -6.43 35.54 -34.47
CA SER A 199 -6.55 34.29 -35.21
C SER A 199 -5.21 33.73 -35.68
N ARG A 200 -4.99 32.42 -35.54
CA ARG A 200 -4.10 31.70 -36.47
C ARG A 200 -4.57 30.27 -36.74
N ARG A 201 -5.05 30.13 -37.98
CA ARG A 201 -5.34 28.95 -38.81
C ARG A 201 -4.92 27.57 -38.27
N GLN A 202 -5.92 26.70 -38.16
CA GLN A 202 -5.80 25.26 -38.24
C GLN A 202 -5.50 24.81 -39.69
N SER A 203 -4.80 23.69 -39.85
CA SER A 203 -4.90 22.82 -41.02
C SER A 203 -4.70 21.36 -40.58
N PRO A 204 -5.38 20.40 -41.21
CA PRO A 204 -5.72 19.11 -40.60
C PRO A 204 -4.68 18.03 -40.93
N ARG A 205 -4.49 17.06 -40.03
CA ARG A 205 -3.82 15.81 -40.38
C ARG A 205 -4.75 14.64 -40.08
N THR A 206 -4.85 13.80 -41.10
CA THR A 206 -5.82 12.76 -41.40
C THR A 206 -5.74 11.57 -40.44
N THR A 207 -6.91 10.96 -40.26
CA THR A 207 -7.22 9.73 -39.54
C THR A 207 -6.48 8.49 -40.06
N GLY A 208 -6.12 7.60 -39.14
CA GLY A 208 -5.67 6.23 -39.41
C GLY A 208 -6.02 5.34 -38.23
N THR A 209 -7.20 4.72 -38.29
CA THR A 209 -7.74 3.81 -37.27
C THR A 209 -7.16 2.41 -37.49
N MET A 210 -6.51 1.83 -36.48
CA MET A 210 -6.17 0.40 -36.43
C MET A 210 -6.64 -0.18 -35.10
N SER A 211 -7.68 -1.02 -35.14
CA SER A 211 -8.21 -1.76 -33.99
C SER A 211 -7.37 -3.01 -33.73
N PRO A 212 -7.03 -3.35 -32.46
CA PRO A 212 -6.47 -4.65 -32.11
C PRO A 212 -7.57 -5.70 -31.80
N PRO A 213 -7.30 -7.02 -31.96
CA PRO A 213 -8.31 -8.06 -31.89
C PRO A 213 -8.65 -8.49 -30.44
N ALA A 214 -9.89 -8.91 -30.24
CA ALA A 214 -10.46 -9.34 -28.95
C ALA A 214 -9.90 -10.68 -28.45
N ILE A 215 -9.47 -10.71 -27.19
CA ILE A 215 -9.07 -11.93 -26.46
C ILE A 215 -10.32 -12.48 -25.73
N ARG A 216 -10.84 -13.63 -26.17
CA ARG A 216 -11.89 -14.37 -25.44
C ARG A 216 -11.26 -15.15 -24.28
N ARG A 217 -11.54 -14.75 -23.03
CA ARG A 217 -11.26 -15.58 -21.84
C ARG A 217 -12.41 -16.58 -21.64
N ARG A 218 -12.07 -17.87 -21.50
CA ARG A 218 -13.03 -18.94 -21.12
C ARG A 218 -13.20 -18.94 -19.58
N PRO A 219 -14.38 -19.30 -19.05
CA PRO A 219 -14.63 -19.34 -17.62
C PRO A 219 -13.81 -20.44 -16.92
N ILE A 220 -13.28 -20.12 -15.75
CA ILE A 220 -12.49 -20.98 -14.87
C ILE A 220 -13.44 -21.71 -13.92
N THR A 221 -13.51 -23.04 -14.00
CA THR A 221 -14.08 -23.88 -12.93
C THR A 221 -12.96 -24.41 -12.04
N PRO A 222 -13.02 -24.26 -10.72
CA PRO A 222 -12.00 -24.77 -9.82
C PRO A 222 -12.07 -26.30 -9.69
N PRO A 223 -10.94 -27.02 -9.56
CA PRO A 223 -10.94 -28.45 -9.28
C PRO A 223 -11.28 -28.71 -7.81
N VAL A 224 -12.23 -29.62 -7.58
CA VAL A 224 -12.54 -30.21 -6.27
C VAL A 224 -11.45 -31.23 -5.94
N MET A 225 -10.80 -31.09 -4.77
CA MET A 225 -9.91 -32.12 -4.21
C MET A 225 -10.65 -32.91 -3.11
N PRO A 226 -10.46 -34.23 -3.02
CA PRO A 226 -11.16 -35.08 -2.05
C PRO A 226 -10.60 -34.93 -0.63
N SER A 227 -11.47 -35.23 0.35
CA SER A 227 -11.28 -35.11 1.80
C SER A 227 -10.18 -36.00 2.38
#